data_AF-A0A7R7E7U9-F1
#
_entry.id   AF-A0A7R7E7U9-F1
#
_cell.length_a   1.000
_cell.length_b   1.000
_cell.length_c   1.000
_cell.angle_alpha   90.00
_cell.angle_beta   90.00
_cell.angle_gamma   90.00
#
_symmetry.space_group_name_H-M   'P 1'
#
loop_
_entity.id
_entity.type
_entity.pdbx_description
1 polymer ?
#
loop_
_entity_poly.entity_id
_entity_poly.type
_entity_poly.pdbx_seq_one_letter_code
_entity_poly.pdbx_strand_id
1 'polypeptide(L)'
;MLVLLIGIWICYLTMLENSFAAPVVKIQDERGQKVITTGPYGYVRHPMYAGAILYFAGTALLLGSWWGLAAVLAFILLLAIRTFIEEKTLRTGLQGYDDYAARVRYKLIPMVW
;
A
#
# COMPACT_ATOMS: atom_id res chain seq x y z
N MET A 1 5.25 20.02 4.00
CA MET A 1 6.60 19.46 3.75
C MET A 1 6.81 18.11 4.44
N LEU A 2 6.74 18.04 5.79
CA LEU A 2 7.02 16.80 6.54
C LEU A 2 6.15 15.61 6.10
N VAL A 3 4.84 15.80 5.91
CA VAL A 3 3.91 14.74 5.46
C VAL A 3 4.34 14.14 4.11
N LEU A 4 4.77 14.99 3.17
CA LEU A 4 5.23 14.55 1.85
C LEU A 4 6.52 13.72 1.98
N LEU A 5 7.48 14.20 2.76
CA LEU A 5 8.76 13.50 2.96
C LEU A 5 8.57 12.14 3.64
N ILE A 6 7.65 12.04 4.60
CA ILE A 6 7.29 10.77 5.24
C ILE A 6 6.66 9.82 4.21
N GLY A 7 5.76 10.31 3.35
CA GLY A 7 5.17 9.51 2.28
C GLY A 7 6.21 8.93 1.32
N ILE A 8 7.15 9.77 0.87
CA ILE A 8 8.29 9.34 0.01
C ILE A 8 9.12 8.28 0.73
N TRP A 9 9.45 8.52 2.00
CA TRP A 9 10.26 7.61 2.80
C TRP A 9 9.62 6.23 2.94
N ILE A 10 8.32 6.16 3.20
CA ILE A 10 7.58 4.89 3.30
C ILE A 10 7.57 4.15 1.95
N CYS A 11 7.32 4.86 0.85
CA CYS A 11 7.39 4.27 -0.49
C CYS A 11 8.79 3.71 -0.78
N TYR A 12 9.84 4.45 -0.43
CA TYR A 12 11.21 4.04 -0.61
C TYR A 12 11.55 2.76 0.18
N LEU A 13 11.24 2.71 1.48
CA LEU A 13 11.42 1.51 2.30
C LEU A 13 10.64 0.32 1.75
N THR A 14 9.42 0.57 1.25
CA THR A 14 8.59 -0.48 0.68
C THR A 14 9.19 -1.05 -0.61
N MET A 15 9.79 -0.21 -1.46
CA MET A 15 10.50 -0.64 -2.68
C MET A 15 11.79 -1.39 -2.37
N LEU A 16 12.50 -1.02 -1.30
CA LEU A 16 13.70 -1.73 -0.86
C LEU A 16 13.37 -3.15 -0.39
N GLU A 17 12.28 -3.32 0.35
CA GLU A 17 11.86 -4.62 0.86
C GLU A 17 11.14 -5.47 -0.19
N ASN A 18 10.33 -4.86 -1.06
CA ASN A 18 9.51 -5.60 -2.02
C ASN A 18 10.15 -5.67 -3.42
N SER A 19 10.95 -6.71 -3.65
CA SER A 19 11.52 -7.03 -4.97
C SER A 19 10.49 -7.47 -6.02
N PHE A 20 9.24 -7.70 -5.63
CA PHE A 20 8.10 -8.02 -6.50
C PHE A 20 7.14 -6.82 -6.67
N ALA A 21 7.49 -5.64 -6.16
CA ALA A 21 6.65 -4.46 -6.28
C ALA A 21 6.39 -4.16 -7.75
N ALA A 22 5.12 -4.30 -8.15
CA ALA A 22 4.66 -4.04 -9.50
C ALA A 22 3.48 -3.06 -9.45
N PRO A 23 3.40 -2.12 -10.41
CA PRO A 23 2.26 -1.21 -10.51
C PRO A 23 0.96 -1.91 -10.95
N VAL A 24 1.02 -3.20 -11.29
CA VAL A 24 -0.11 -4.02 -11.76
C VAL A 24 -0.29 -5.19 -10.81
N VAL A 25 -1.56 -5.50 -10.48
CA VAL A 25 -1.93 -6.69 -9.70
C VAL A 25 -1.69 -7.91 -10.59
N LYS A 26 -0.51 -8.53 -10.45
CA LYS A 26 -0.14 -9.75 -11.16
C LYS A 26 0.65 -10.64 -10.24
N ILE A 27 0.29 -11.92 -10.22
CA ILE A 27 1.08 -12.95 -9.56
C ILE A 27 2.21 -13.33 -10.53
N GLN A 28 3.44 -13.15 -10.06
CA GLN A 28 4.67 -13.42 -10.80
C GLN A 28 5.15 -14.84 -10.49
N ASP A 29 4.33 -15.84 -10.83
CA ASP A 29 4.65 -17.27 -10.60
C ASP A 29 5.98 -17.66 -11.26
N GLU A 30 6.26 -17.12 -12.45
CA GLU A 30 7.53 -17.33 -13.17
C GLU A 30 8.76 -16.88 -12.37
N ARG A 31 8.59 -15.93 -11.44
CA ARG A 31 9.67 -15.44 -10.56
C ARG A 31 9.63 -16.10 -9.18
N GLY A 32 8.77 -17.11 -8.97
CA GLY A 32 8.58 -17.75 -7.69
C GLY A 32 8.14 -16.77 -6.60
N GLN A 33 7.18 -15.89 -6.91
CA GLN A 33 6.70 -14.88 -5.99
C GLN A 33 6.30 -15.50 -4.65
N LYS A 34 6.83 -14.95 -3.56
CA LYS A 34 6.49 -15.32 -2.18
C LYS A 34 5.88 -14.14 -1.46
N VAL A 35 5.12 -14.45 -0.41
CA VAL A 35 4.56 -13.43 0.48
C VAL A 35 5.71 -12.77 1.26
N ILE A 36 5.86 -11.46 1.11
CA ILE A 36 6.82 -10.68 1.88
C ILE A 36 6.16 -10.26 3.19
N THR A 37 6.83 -10.56 4.29
CA THR A 37 6.33 -10.28 5.65
C THR A 37 7.29 -9.42 6.46
N THR A 38 8.41 -9.01 5.87
CA THR A 38 9.48 -8.23 6.52
C THR A 38 9.28 -6.73 6.34
N GLY A 39 9.91 -5.96 7.22
CA GLY A 39 9.92 -4.49 7.14
C GLY A 39 8.51 -3.89 7.25
N PRO A 40 8.13 -2.94 6.38
CA PRO A 40 6.82 -2.28 6.41
C PRO A 40 5.63 -3.24 6.28
N TYR A 41 5.82 -4.37 5.59
CA TYR A 41 4.78 -5.40 5.40
C TYR A 41 4.44 -6.14 6.71
N GLY A 42 5.29 -6.07 7.73
CA GLY A 42 4.98 -6.62 9.06
C GLY A 42 3.94 -5.79 9.84
N TYR A 43 3.74 -4.52 9.47
CA TYR A 43 2.84 -3.61 10.17
C TYR A 43 1.51 -3.42 9.44
N VAL A 44 1.56 -3.29 8.11
CA VAL A 44 0.39 -3.10 7.24
C VAL A 44 0.56 -3.91 5.97
N ARG A 45 -0.54 -4.39 5.38
CA ARG A 45 -0.49 -5.24 4.18
C ARG A 45 -0.13 -4.47 2.91
N HIS A 46 -0.47 -3.18 2.83
CA HIS A 46 -0.20 -2.32 1.68
C HIS A 46 0.54 -1.02 2.06
N PRO A 47 1.80 -1.12 2.54
CA PRO A 47 2.57 0.04 3.00
C PRO A 47 2.84 1.06 1.88
N MET A 48 2.97 0.60 0.63
CA MET A 48 3.13 1.50 -0.53
C MET A 48 1.91 2.42 -0.73
N TYR A 49 0.70 1.92 -0.48
CA TYR A 49 -0.51 2.72 -0.60
C TYR A 49 -0.62 3.76 0.51
N ALA A 50 -0.22 3.40 1.74
CA ALA A 50 -0.10 4.35 2.84
C ALA A 50 0.88 5.49 2.50
N GLY A 51 2.07 5.15 1.97
CA GLY A 51 3.05 6.13 1.49
C GLY A 51 2.51 7.02 0.37
N ALA A 52 1.80 6.44 -0.60
CA ALA A 52 1.18 7.20 -1.71
C ALA A 52 0.12 8.19 -1.22
N ILE A 53 -0.75 7.79 -0.27
CA ILE A 53 -1.76 8.69 0.32
C ILE A 53 -1.08 9.88 0.99
N LEU A 54 -0.04 9.64 1.80
CA LEU A 54 0.72 10.71 2.46
C LEU A 54 1.44 11.62 1.45
N TYR A 55 1.96 11.05 0.37
CA TYR A 55 2.59 11.82 -0.70
C TYR A 55 1.60 12.79 -1.36
N PHE A 56 0.42 12.30 -1.78
CA PHE A 56 -0.59 13.14 -2.41
C PHE A 56 -1.22 14.14 -1.42
N ALA A 57 -1.50 13.72 -0.18
CA ALA A 57 -1.97 14.62 0.88
C ALA A 57 -0.94 15.72 1.18
N GLY A 58 0.34 15.35 1.34
CA GLY A 58 1.43 16.29 1.55
C GLY A 58 1.60 17.27 0.41
N THR A 59 1.40 16.82 -0.83
CA THR A 59 1.41 17.66 -2.04
C THR A 59 0.23 18.64 -2.03
N ALA A 60 -0.99 18.17 -1.80
CA ALA A 60 -2.19 19.03 -1.72
C ALA A 60 -2.06 20.11 -0.63
N LEU A 61 -1.52 19.75 0.54
CA LEU A 61 -1.23 20.68 1.63
C LEU A 61 -0.14 21.70 1.28
N LEU A 62 0.92 21.28 0.59
CA LEU A 62 1.98 22.19 0.12
C LEU A 62 1.45 23.23 -0.89
N LEU A 63 0.51 22.82 -1.74
CA LEU A 63 -0.15 23.71 -2.68
C LEU A 63 -1.28 24.54 -2.04
N GLY A 64 -1.64 24.28 -0.77
CA GLY A 64 -2.77 24.93 -0.10
C GLY A 64 -4.12 24.65 -0.76
N SER A 65 -4.26 23.53 -1.47
CA SER A 65 -5.41 23.26 -2.34
C SER A 65 -6.46 22.38 -1.66
N TRP A 66 -7.60 22.97 -1.34
CA TRP A 66 -8.78 22.25 -0.85
C TRP A 66 -9.31 21.23 -1.86
N TRP A 67 -9.27 21.56 -3.15
CA TRP A 67 -9.62 20.62 -4.23
C TRP A 67 -8.62 19.46 -4.30
N GLY A 68 -7.34 19.71 -4.04
CA GLY A 68 -6.34 18.67 -3.91
C GLY A 68 -6.66 17.70 -2.77
N LEU A 69 -7.08 18.22 -1.61
CA LEU A 69 -7.50 17.38 -0.48
C LEU A 69 -8.76 16.56 -0.80
N ALA A 70 -9.74 17.15 -1.49
CA ALA A 70 -10.92 16.42 -1.95
C ALA A 70 -10.55 15.29 -2.94
N ALA A 71 -9.61 15.56 -3.86
CA ALA A 71 -9.08 14.54 -4.77
C ALA A 71 -8.35 13.41 -4.02
N VAL A 72 -7.63 13.71 -2.93
CA VAL A 72 -7.01 12.70 -2.07
C VAL A 72 -8.06 11.79 -1.42
N LEU A 73 -9.20 12.34 -0.96
CA LEU A 73 -10.29 11.53 -0.42
C LEU A 73 -10.85 10.57 -1.49
N ALA A 74 -11.09 11.07 -2.71
CA ALA A 74 -11.50 10.22 -3.83
C ALA A 74 -10.44 9.15 -4.15
N PHE A 75 -9.16 9.50 -4.09
CA PHE A 75 -8.05 8.57 -4.30
C PHE A 75 -7.99 7.47 -3.24
N ILE A 76 -8.25 7.78 -1.97
CA ILE A 76 -8.36 6.79 -0.89
C ILE A 76 -9.47 5.77 -1.18
N LEU A 77 -10.64 6.22 -1.66
CA LEU A 77 -11.74 5.33 -2.02
C LEU A 77 -11.36 4.39 -3.18
N LEU A 78 -10.71 4.92 -4.21
CA LEU A 78 -10.22 4.11 -5.34
C LEU A 78 -9.19 3.07 -4.87
N LEU A 79 -8.27 3.46 -3.99
CA LEU A 79 -7.29 2.53 -3.41
C LEU A 79 -7.97 1.46 -2.55
N ALA A 80 -9.03 1.78 -1.81
CA ALA A 80 -9.78 0.79 -1.03
C ALA A 80 -10.40 -0.29 -1.93
N ILE A 81 -11.04 0.12 -3.04
CA ILE A 81 -11.60 -0.80 -4.04
C ILE A 81 -10.48 -1.66 -4.65
N ARG A 82 -9.39 -1.03 -5.07
CA ARG A 82 -8.24 -1.70 -5.67
C ARG A 82 -7.62 -2.73 -4.72
N THR A 83 -7.44 -2.36 -3.46
CA THR A 83 -6.90 -3.22 -2.41
C THR A 83 -7.76 -4.46 -2.22
N PHE A 84 -9.08 -4.31 -2.25
CA PHE A 84 -10.00 -5.46 -2.13
C PHE A 84 -9.86 -6.44 -3.30
N ILE A 85 -9.72 -5.93 -4.52
CA ILE A 85 -9.50 -6.77 -5.71
C ILE A 85 -8.15 -7.48 -5.61
N GLU A 86 -7.11 -6.74 -5.24
CA GLU A 86 -5.75 -7.27 -5.09
C GLU A 86 -5.68 -8.36 -4.03
N GLU A 87 -6.25 -8.14 -2.84
CA GLU A 87 -6.30 -9.17 -1.79
C GLU A 87 -7.06 -10.41 -2.25
N LYS A 88 -8.16 -10.26 -2.99
CA LYS A 88 -8.90 -11.41 -3.52
C LYS A 88 -8.04 -12.22 -4.49
N THR A 89 -7.32 -11.54 -5.38
CA THR A 89 -6.37 -12.20 -6.31
C THR A 89 -5.25 -12.90 -5.56
N LEU A 90 -4.64 -12.22 -4.58
CA LEU A 90 -3.52 -12.78 -3.79
C LEU A 90 -3.96 -13.97 -2.93
N ARG A 91 -5.14 -13.93 -2.30
CA ARG A 91 -5.68 -15.09 -1.56
C ARG A 91 -5.94 -16.29 -2.47
N THR A 92 -6.37 -16.05 -3.71
CA THR A 92 -6.72 -17.13 -4.64
C THR A 92 -5.47 -17.77 -5.26
N GLY A 93 -4.43 -16.99 -5.56
CA GLY A 93 -3.28 -17.48 -6.33
C GLY A 93 -1.95 -17.54 -5.59
N LEU A 94 -1.79 -16.90 -4.43
CA LEU A 94 -0.52 -16.87 -3.69
C LEU A 94 -0.60 -17.75 -2.44
N GLN A 95 0.09 -18.88 -2.47
CA GLN A 95 0.18 -19.78 -1.31
C GLN A 95 0.77 -19.07 -0.07
N GLY A 96 0.17 -19.30 1.09
CA GLY A 96 0.59 -18.71 2.37
C GLY A 96 0.11 -17.27 2.60
N TYR A 97 -0.63 -16.68 1.66
CA TYR A 97 -1.15 -15.32 1.84
C TYR A 97 -2.24 -15.23 2.92
N ASP A 98 -3.06 -16.27 3.10
CA ASP A 98 -4.06 -16.30 4.17
C ASP A 98 -3.41 -16.32 5.57
N ASP A 99 -2.32 -17.07 5.74
CA ASP A 99 -1.55 -17.09 7.00
C ASP A 99 -0.94 -15.73 7.30
N TYR A 100 -0.42 -15.05 6.28
CA TYR A 100 0.07 -13.68 6.40
C TYR A 100 -1.05 -12.70 6.75
N ALA A 101 -2.19 -12.78 6.07
CA ALA A 101 -3.35 -11.92 6.34
C ALA A 101 -3.93 -12.15 7.75
N ALA A 102 -3.78 -13.34 8.32
CA ALA A 102 -4.13 -13.62 9.71
C ALA A 102 -3.18 -12.95 10.72
N ARG A 103 -1.88 -12.85 10.39
CA ARG A 103 -0.85 -12.21 11.22
C ARG A 103 -0.90 -10.69 11.13
N VAL A 104 -1.04 -10.14 9.93
CA VAL A 104 -1.04 -8.69 9.67
C VAL A 104 -2.47 -8.23 9.40
N ARG A 105 -3.16 -7.79 10.46
CA ARG A 105 -4.58 -7.44 10.40
C ARG A 105 -4.84 -6.15 9.62
N TYR A 106 -3.95 -5.17 9.69
CA TYR A 106 -4.15 -3.84 9.09
C TYR A 106 -3.89 -3.83 7.59
N LYS A 107 -4.79 -3.22 6.79
CA LYS A 107 -4.59 -3.11 5.33
C LYS A 107 -3.75 -1.90 4.94
N LEU A 108 -4.16 -0.71 5.40
CA LEU A 108 -3.55 0.56 4.98
C LEU A 108 -3.09 1.44 6.16
N ILE A 109 -3.90 1.55 7.22
CA ILE A 109 -3.60 2.41 8.36
C ILE A 109 -3.71 1.58 9.63
N PRO A 110 -2.70 1.59 10.52
CA PRO A 110 -2.84 0.99 11.85
C PRO A 110 -4.06 1.61 12.55
N MET A 111 -5.02 0.78 12.98
CA MET A 111 -6.30 1.14 13.63
C MET A 111 -7.48 1.54 12.72
N VAL A 112 -7.30 1.63 11.40
CA VAL A 112 -8.42 1.81 10.45
C VAL A 112 -8.34 0.70 9.39
N TRP A 113 -9.02 -0.40 9.69
CA TRP A 113 -9.20 -1.64 8.89
C TRP A 113 -7.93 -2.29 8.29
#